data_AF-A0A3C0PCJ0-F1
#
_entry.id   AF-A0A3C0PCJ0-F1
#
_cell.length_a   1.000
_cell.length_b   1.000
_cell.length_c   1.000
_cell.angle_alpha   90.00
_cell.angle_beta   90.00
_cell.angle_gamma   90.00
#
_symmetry.space_group_name_H-M   'P 1'
#
loop_
_entity.id
_entity.type
_entity.pdbx_description
1 polymer ?
#
loop_
_entity_poly.entity_id
_entity_poly.type
_entity_poly.pdbx_seq_one_letter_code
_entity_poly.pdbx_strand_id
1 'polypeptide(L)'
;MIKDNPDDVYAIFSDFEPVGWNPDDGDDDCGLIYSLRRDHGVNGTYRLHNPNDEINDNRPSLDKIVLEYRICHISYPLFTTGDMLRSGYMFEPGAEGNLIGNIAERISRRITKYWLKHYSQHGKTGGIFDRRFNPKDRDDFVIAHSGEYILKIMKYPNCIILKKTGRGKFGYESIKERDGLFDYRYFLQRQILVLESKVEKVAINVDDLLKNLFKPLRELFPHARFTYLLFTDKNSIYQRKNFSRRRQIKYFPMRIYRHLYNEGISMLFFSFNESRDDFERMKDHLITQYRVLHKMGVALHGKTVITDKELIVFDGGETPHLKLVKDNSTGLWREVKLTHKKNRK
;
A
#
# COMPACT_ATOMS: atom_id res chain seq x y z
N MET A 1 36.60 -1.08 -8.00
CA MET A 1 36.61 -1.64 -9.36
C MET A 1 35.18 -2.01 -9.71
N ILE A 2 34.57 -1.22 -10.59
CA ILE A 2 33.22 -1.44 -11.08
C ILE A 2 33.33 -2.55 -12.13
N LYS A 3 32.71 -3.71 -11.87
CA LYS A 3 32.49 -4.73 -12.90
C LYS A 3 31.15 -4.42 -13.56
N ASP A 4 31.14 -3.40 -14.40
CA ASP A 4 30.07 -3.24 -15.37
C ASP A 4 30.27 -4.35 -16.41
N ASN A 5 29.31 -5.27 -16.50
CA ASN A 5 29.13 -6.03 -17.71
C ASN A 5 28.00 -5.34 -18.49
N PRO A 6 28.32 -4.37 -19.36
CA PRO A 6 27.32 -3.61 -20.13
C PRO A 6 26.48 -4.48 -21.07
N ASP A 7 26.82 -5.78 -21.21
CA ASP A 7 26.15 -6.76 -22.05
C ASP A 7 25.30 -7.78 -21.29
N ASP A 8 24.90 -7.53 -20.03
CA ASP A 8 23.91 -8.39 -19.39
C ASP A 8 22.50 -8.09 -19.94
N VAL A 9 22.24 -8.60 -21.15
CA VAL A 9 20.94 -8.55 -21.86
C VAL A 9 19.78 -9.11 -21.02
N TYR A 10 20.09 -9.79 -19.90
CA TYR A 10 19.12 -10.35 -18.97
C TYR A 10 18.82 -9.44 -17.76
N ALA A 11 19.58 -8.36 -17.54
CA ALA A 11 19.43 -7.46 -16.40
C ALA A 11 18.27 -6.47 -16.56
N ILE A 12 17.04 -7.00 -16.59
CA ILE A 12 15.83 -6.25 -16.93
C ILE A 12 15.55 -5.01 -16.03
N PHE A 13 16.05 -5.01 -14.80
CA PHE A 13 15.86 -3.91 -13.84
C PHE A 13 17.15 -3.20 -13.43
N SER A 14 18.32 -3.57 -13.97
CA SER A 14 19.58 -2.86 -13.67
C SER A 14 19.61 -1.48 -14.29
N ASP A 15 19.01 -1.28 -15.46
CA ASP A 15 18.97 0.00 -16.20
C ASP A 15 18.18 1.12 -15.50
N PHE A 16 17.61 0.86 -14.31
CA PHE A 16 16.91 1.86 -13.50
C PHE A 16 17.86 2.63 -12.58
N GLU A 17 19.16 2.63 -12.88
CA GLU A 17 20.13 3.43 -12.16
C GLU A 17 19.75 4.93 -12.24
N PRO A 18 19.82 5.67 -11.12
CA PRO A 18 19.76 7.11 -11.16
C PRO A 18 20.92 7.63 -12.00
N VAL A 19 20.63 8.23 -13.16
CA VAL A 19 21.68 8.76 -14.04
C VAL A 19 22.34 9.94 -13.34
N GLY A 20 23.64 9.83 -13.09
CA GLY A 20 24.45 10.95 -12.59
C GLY A 20 24.65 11.99 -13.68
N TRP A 21 24.33 13.25 -13.40
CA TRP A 21 24.65 14.38 -14.25
C TRP A 21 25.30 15.46 -13.39
N ASN A 22 26.43 16.00 -13.86
CA ASN A 22 27.07 17.17 -13.27
C ASN A 22 27.00 18.33 -14.27
N PRO A 23 26.23 19.41 -14.02
CA PRO A 23 26.25 20.57 -14.90
C PRO A 23 27.49 21.46 -14.78
N ASP A 24 28.27 21.37 -13.70
CA ASP A 24 29.34 22.34 -13.43
C ASP A 24 30.71 21.65 -13.25
N ASP A 25 31.62 21.87 -14.19
CA ASP A 25 33.06 21.55 -14.13
C ASP A 25 33.86 22.70 -13.48
N GLY A 26 33.35 23.30 -12.41
CA GLY A 26 34.05 24.38 -11.69
C GLY A 26 33.50 24.60 -10.30
N ASP A 27 34.27 24.14 -9.30
CA ASP A 27 34.21 24.47 -7.87
C ASP A 27 32.85 24.77 -7.23
N ASP A 28 32.31 23.76 -6.55
CA ASP A 28 32.15 23.73 -5.09
C ASP A 28 31.21 22.56 -4.78
N ASP A 29 31.66 21.64 -3.92
CA ASP A 29 31.02 20.57 -3.11
C ASP A 29 29.48 20.26 -3.17
N CYS A 30 28.78 20.63 -4.24
CA CYS A 30 27.34 20.60 -4.41
C CYS A 30 26.95 19.47 -5.38
N GLY A 31 27.20 18.25 -4.91
CA GLY A 31 26.39 17.06 -5.11
C GLY A 31 25.95 16.72 -6.54
N LEU A 32 26.56 15.66 -7.09
CA LEU A 32 26.06 14.90 -8.25
C LEU A 32 24.52 14.90 -8.34
N ILE A 33 23.99 15.38 -9.47
CA ILE A 33 22.54 15.43 -9.72
C ILE A 33 22.12 14.07 -10.26
N TYR A 34 21.33 13.34 -9.48
CA TYR A 34 20.79 12.03 -9.89
C TYR A 34 19.42 12.18 -10.53
N SER A 35 19.29 11.89 -11.83
CA SER A 35 18.05 11.96 -12.59
C SER A 35 17.50 10.57 -12.92
N LEU A 36 16.29 10.26 -12.43
CA LEU A 36 15.52 9.09 -12.90
C LEU A 36 14.63 9.51 -14.08
N ARG A 37 14.77 8.81 -15.20
CA ARG A 37 14.05 9.12 -16.45
C ARG A 37 12.75 8.33 -16.67
N ARG A 38 12.26 7.53 -15.72
CA ARG A 38 11.07 6.70 -15.94
C ARG A 38 10.13 6.69 -14.74
N ASP A 39 8.91 7.19 -14.96
CA ASP A 39 7.74 6.87 -14.14
C ASP A 39 7.25 5.46 -14.51
N HIS A 40 6.56 4.76 -13.60
CA HIS A 40 5.87 3.50 -13.94
C HIS A 40 4.76 3.69 -14.99
N GLY A 41 4.33 4.93 -15.24
CA GLY A 41 3.35 5.28 -16.28
C GLY A 41 1.92 4.78 -16.00
N VAL A 42 1.68 4.23 -14.81
CA VAL A 42 0.35 3.71 -14.43
C VAL A 42 -0.46 4.83 -13.80
N ASN A 43 -1.51 5.26 -14.49
CA ASN A 43 -2.50 6.19 -13.96
C ASN A 43 -3.67 5.40 -13.36
N GLY A 44 -4.03 5.74 -12.12
CA GLY A 44 -5.15 5.14 -11.43
C GLY A 44 -6.00 6.17 -10.69
N THR A 45 -7.22 5.79 -10.37
CA THR A 45 -8.18 6.60 -9.58
C THR A 45 -8.91 5.70 -8.60
N TYR A 46 -9.40 6.23 -7.48
CA TYR A 46 -10.20 5.46 -6.53
C TYR A 46 -11.68 5.88 -6.57
N ARG A 47 -12.56 4.98 -6.14
CA ARG A 47 -13.98 5.25 -5.91
C ARG A 47 -14.42 4.70 -4.56
N LEU A 48 -15.16 5.53 -3.83
CA LEU A 48 -15.77 5.18 -2.55
C LEU A 48 -17.19 4.73 -2.83
N HIS A 49 -17.56 3.55 -2.34
CA HIS A 49 -18.88 2.95 -2.56
C HIS A 49 -19.57 2.67 -1.24
N ASN A 50 -20.88 2.87 -1.21
CA ASN A 50 -21.76 2.32 -0.19
C ASN A 50 -22.13 0.87 -0.58
N PRO A 51 -22.24 -0.06 0.39
CA PRO A 51 -22.77 -1.41 0.12
C PRO A 51 -24.14 -1.45 -0.56
N ASN A 52 -24.91 -0.36 -0.54
CA ASN A 52 -26.23 -0.24 -1.17
C ASN A 52 -26.21 0.48 -2.53
N ASP A 53 -25.03 0.84 -3.07
CA ASP A 53 -24.93 1.44 -4.40
C ASP A 53 -25.25 0.42 -5.50
N GLU A 54 -25.77 0.88 -6.65
CA GLU A 54 -26.21 0.04 -7.79
C GLU A 54 -25.14 -0.96 -8.28
N ILE A 55 -23.85 -0.60 -8.17
CA ILE A 55 -22.72 -1.48 -8.53
C ILE A 55 -22.68 -2.78 -7.70
N ASN A 56 -23.37 -2.79 -6.56
CA ASN A 56 -23.41 -3.87 -5.59
C ASN A 56 -24.74 -4.65 -5.59
N ASP A 57 -25.74 -4.27 -6.38
CA ASP A 57 -27.08 -4.89 -6.36
C ASP A 57 -27.05 -6.40 -6.65
N ASN A 58 -26.21 -6.81 -7.58
CA ASN A 58 -26.08 -8.21 -8.00
C ASN A 58 -24.96 -8.97 -7.27
N ARG A 59 -24.39 -8.41 -6.20
CA ARG A 59 -23.27 -9.02 -5.46
C ARG A 59 -23.74 -9.65 -4.15
N PRO A 60 -23.20 -10.83 -3.79
CA PRO A 60 -23.40 -11.39 -2.45
C PRO A 60 -22.98 -10.40 -1.36
N SER A 61 -23.66 -10.43 -0.21
CA SER A 61 -23.49 -9.44 0.85
C SER A 61 -22.05 -9.22 1.32
N LEU A 62 -21.18 -10.25 1.27
CA LEU A 62 -19.77 -10.18 1.65
C LEU A 62 -18.84 -9.68 0.53
N ASP A 63 -19.29 -9.74 -0.73
CA ASP A 63 -18.50 -9.38 -1.91
C ASP A 63 -18.83 -7.97 -2.43
N LYS A 64 -19.72 -7.26 -1.73
CA LYS A 64 -20.06 -5.87 -1.99
C LYS A 64 -18.83 -5.00 -1.83
N ILE A 65 -18.54 -4.20 -2.84
CA ILE A 65 -17.37 -3.33 -2.92
C ILE A 65 -17.61 -2.09 -2.06
N VAL A 66 -16.63 -1.73 -1.25
CA VAL A 66 -16.64 -0.54 -0.40
C VAL A 66 -15.59 0.48 -0.86
N LEU A 67 -14.42 0.00 -1.28
CA LEU A 67 -13.38 0.82 -1.89
C LEU A 67 -12.91 0.15 -3.18
N GLU A 68 -12.89 0.90 -4.26
CA GLU A 68 -12.46 0.46 -5.59
C GLU A 68 -11.24 1.28 -6.04
N TYR A 69 -10.32 0.64 -6.76
CA TYR A 69 -9.25 1.29 -7.49
C TYR A 69 -9.34 0.94 -8.96
N ARG A 70 -9.25 1.95 -9.83
CA ARG A 70 -9.31 1.81 -11.27
C ARG A 70 -7.96 2.11 -11.87
N ILE A 71 -7.46 1.22 -12.71
CA ILE A 71 -6.31 1.46 -13.57
C ILE A 71 -6.81 1.42 -15.00
N CYS A 72 -6.73 2.55 -15.70
CA CYS A 72 -7.40 2.74 -16.99
C CYS A 72 -8.90 2.39 -16.91
N HIS A 73 -9.37 1.39 -17.65
CA HIS A 73 -10.76 0.93 -17.66
C HIS A 73 -11.00 -0.29 -16.76
N ILE A 74 -9.98 -0.78 -16.06
CA ILE A 74 -10.08 -2.00 -15.25
C ILE A 74 -10.36 -1.62 -13.79
N SER A 75 -11.45 -2.16 -13.26
CA SER A 75 -11.89 -2.02 -11.86
C SER A 75 -11.25 -3.09 -10.97
N TYR A 76 -10.67 -2.68 -9.85
CA TYR A 76 -10.16 -3.56 -8.81
C TYR A 76 -10.81 -3.24 -7.46
N PRO A 77 -11.54 -4.18 -6.84
CA PRO A 77 -11.96 -4.00 -5.46
C PRO A 77 -10.73 -3.99 -4.54
N LEU A 78 -10.57 -2.91 -3.78
CA LEU A 78 -9.57 -2.79 -2.72
C LEU A 78 -10.13 -3.32 -1.41
N PHE A 79 -11.36 -2.96 -1.04
CA PHE A 79 -12.04 -3.46 0.16
C PHE A 79 -13.47 -3.87 -0.16
N THR A 80 -13.88 -4.98 0.42
CA THR A 80 -15.24 -5.51 0.41
C THR A 80 -15.84 -5.48 1.81
N THR A 81 -17.16 -5.60 1.91
CA THR A 81 -17.85 -5.79 3.20
C THR A 81 -17.29 -6.99 3.98
N GLY A 82 -16.95 -8.09 3.29
CA GLY A 82 -16.33 -9.26 3.89
C GLY A 82 -14.93 -9.01 4.46
N ASP A 83 -14.12 -8.18 3.80
CA ASP A 83 -12.83 -7.73 4.36
C ASP A 83 -13.05 -6.99 5.69
N MET A 84 -14.05 -6.11 5.74
CA MET A 84 -14.30 -5.27 6.90
C MET A 84 -14.79 -6.06 8.11
N LEU A 85 -15.69 -7.02 7.90
CA LEU A 85 -16.21 -7.89 8.97
C LEU A 85 -15.14 -8.83 9.55
N ARG A 86 -14.10 -9.17 8.77
CA ARG A 86 -13.03 -10.09 9.18
C ARG A 86 -11.80 -9.39 9.75
N SER A 87 -11.73 -8.07 9.67
CA SER A 87 -10.51 -7.30 9.96
C SER A 87 -10.68 -6.39 11.17
N GLY A 88 -11.25 -6.91 12.26
CA GLY A 88 -11.52 -6.11 13.48
C GLY A 88 -10.31 -5.32 13.99
N TYR A 89 -9.10 -5.88 13.86
CA TYR A 89 -7.84 -5.22 14.24
C TYR A 89 -7.52 -3.94 13.45
N MET A 90 -8.05 -3.77 12.24
CA MET A 90 -7.78 -2.60 11.40
C MET A 90 -8.48 -1.33 11.90
N PHE A 91 -9.47 -1.48 12.79
CA PHE A 91 -10.37 -0.39 13.19
C PHE A 91 -10.31 -0.10 14.70
N GLU A 92 -9.26 -0.57 15.39
CA GLU A 92 -8.97 -0.17 16.77
C GLU A 92 -8.44 1.27 16.82
N PRO A 93 -8.72 2.06 17.89
CA PRO A 93 -8.30 3.47 17.97
C PRO A 93 -6.79 3.71 17.80
N GLY A 94 -5.94 2.74 18.16
CA GLY A 94 -4.49 2.80 17.95
C GLY A 94 -4.02 2.32 16.57
N ALA A 95 -4.92 1.80 15.73
CA ALA A 95 -4.60 1.15 14.46
C ALA A 95 -4.91 2.02 13.21
N GLU A 96 -5.38 3.26 13.37
CA GLU A 96 -5.73 4.12 12.23
C GLU A 96 -4.57 4.33 11.25
N GLY A 97 -3.33 4.49 11.75
CA GLY A 97 -2.14 4.58 10.91
C GLY A 97 -1.87 3.30 10.09
N ASN A 98 -2.25 2.14 10.63
CA ASN A 98 -2.13 0.86 9.92
C ASN A 98 -3.13 0.77 8.76
N LEU A 99 -4.27 1.44 8.84
CA LEU A 99 -5.28 1.44 7.77
C LEU A 99 -4.79 2.18 6.52
N ILE A 100 -4.14 3.35 6.69
CA ILE A 100 -3.50 4.06 5.58
C ILE A 100 -2.39 3.22 4.96
N GLY A 101 -1.55 2.59 5.79
CA GLY A 101 -0.53 1.65 5.33
C GLY A 101 -1.13 0.51 4.50
N ASN A 102 -2.25 -0.07 4.95
CA ASN A 102 -2.94 -1.15 4.26
C ASN A 102 -3.54 -0.68 2.91
N ILE A 103 -4.17 0.49 2.87
CA ILE A 103 -4.70 1.08 1.62
C ILE A 103 -3.56 1.27 0.62
N ALA A 104 -2.46 1.90 1.05
CA ALA A 104 -1.30 2.17 0.22
C ALA A 104 -0.68 0.89 -0.35
N GLU A 105 -0.58 -0.15 0.46
CA GLU A 105 -0.09 -1.44 0.04
C GLU A 105 -1.03 -2.15 -0.94
N ARG A 106 -2.35 -2.12 -0.70
CA ARG A 106 -3.32 -2.69 -1.64
C ARG A 106 -3.26 -1.98 -2.99
N ILE A 107 -3.16 -0.65 -3.02
CA ILE A 107 -2.99 0.15 -4.25
C ILE A 107 -1.69 -0.21 -4.95
N SER A 108 -0.56 -0.14 -4.26
CA SER A 108 0.76 -0.38 -4.85
C SER A 108 0.85 -1.79 -5.43
N ARG A 109 0.27 -2.80 -4.76
CA ARG A 109 0.18 -4.17 -5.31
C ARG A 109 -0.61 -4.23 -6.61
N ARG A 110 -1.73 -3.50 -6.74
CA ARG A 110 -2.48 -3.45 -8.00
C ARG A 110 -1.66 -2.79 -9.11
N ILE A 111 -1.01 -1.68 -8.80
CA ILE A 111 -0.14 -0.96 -9.73
C ILE A 111 1.02 -1.87 -10.17
N THR A 112 1.73 -2.51 -9.25
CA THR A 112 2.86 -3.42 -9.56
C THR A 112 2.40 -4.59 -10.41
N LYS A 113 1.27 -5.24 -10.09
CA LYS A 113 0.74 -6.35 -10.91
C LYS A 113 0.41 -5.90 -12.32
N TYR A 114 -0.25 -4.76 -12.45
CA TYR A 114 -0.58 -4.18 -13.76
C TYR A 114 0.71 -3.84 -14.53
N TRP A 115 1.62 -3.10 -13.91
CA TRP A 115 2.90 -2.73 -14.48
C TRP A 115 3.68 -3.96 -14.96
N LEU A 116 3.90 -4.98 -14.13
CA LEU A 116 4.63 -6.20 -14.51
C LEU A 116 3.98 -6.94 -15.69
N LYS A 117 2.65 -6.98 -15.76
CA LYS A 117 1.90 -7.61 -16.86
C LYS A 117 2.11 -6.89 -18.20
N HIS A 118 2.28 -5.57 -18.15
CA HIS A 118 2.37 -4.71 -19.33
C HIS A 118 3.80 -4.23 -19.62
N TYR A 119 4.76 -4.52 -18.74
CA TYR A 119 6.13 -4.04 -18.82
C TYR A 119 6.89 -4.64 -20.01
N SER A 120 6.73 -5.94 -20.26
CA SER A 120 7.35 -6.62 -21.41
C SER A 120 6.55 -7.84 -21.85
N GLN A 121 6.49 -8.09 -23.15
CA GLN A 121 5.82 -9.25 -23.75
C GLN A 121 6.50 -10.58 -23.37
N HIS A 122 7.81 -10.56 -23.08
CA HIS A 122 8.58 -11.75 -22.66
C HIS A 122 8.52 -11.99 -21.15
N GLY A 123 7.99 -11.02 -20.40
CA GLY A 123 7.82 -11.09 -18.96
C GLY A 123 6.62 -11.93 -18.57
N LYS A 124 6.82 -12.87 -17.64
CA LYS A 124 5.73 -13.66 -17.06
C LYS A 124 5.77 -13.53 -15.55
N THR A 125 4.65 -13.15 -14.95
CA THR A 125 4.50 -13.28 -13.50
C THR A 125 4.48 -14.76 -13.14
N GLY A 126 5.49 -15.21 -12.42
CA GLY A 126 5.75 -16.61 -12.10
C GLY A 126 5.17 -17.04 -10.76
N GLY A 127 4.68 -18.27 -10.70
CA GLY A 127 5.09 -19.28 -9.73
C GLY A 127 4.68 -19.15 -8.26
N ILE A 128 5.23 -18.19 -7.50
CA ILE A 128 4.98 -18.15 -6.04
C ILE A 128 3.49 -17.95 -5.74
N PHE A 129 2.74 -17.44 -6.72
CA PHE A 129 1.29 -17.21 -6.68
C PHE A 129 0.59 -17.65 -7.99
N ASP A 130 1.10 -18.70 -8.64
CA ASP A 130 0.51 -19.33 -9.85
C ASP A 130 -0.89 -19.91 -9.56
N ARG A 131 -1.71 -20.10 -10.60
CA ARG A 131 -3.01 -20.81 -10.60
C ARG A 131 -3.00 -22.17 -9.90
N ARG A 132 -1.85 -22.84 -9.76
CA ARG A 132 -1.67 -24.08 -8.97
C ARG A 132 -1.78 -23.86 -7.46
N PHE A 133 -1.63 -22.62 -6.99
CA PHE A 133 -1.88 -22.24 -5.61
C PHE A 133 -3.39 -22.17 -5.38
N ASN A 134 -3.94 -23.11 -4.60
CA ASN A 134 -5.33 -23.07 -4.20
C ASN A 134 -5.52 -22.00 -3.11
N PRO A 135 -6.26 -20.90 -3.37
CA PRO A 135 -6.49 -19.87 -2.38
C PRO A 135 -7.31 -20.36 -1.17
N LYS A 136 -7.83 -21.60 -1.19
CA LYS A 136 -8.56 -22.20 -0.06
C LYS A 136 -7.65 -22.96 0.90
N ASP A 137 -6.44 -23.35 0.51
CA ASP A 137 -5.48 -24.16 1.29
C ASP A 137 -4.30 -23.31 1.82
N ARG A 138 -4.59 -22.04 2.13
CA ARG A 138 -3.62 -20.93 2.23
C ARG A 138 -2.96 -20.73 3.59
N ASP A 139 -3.42 -21.41 4.63
CA ASP A 139 -2.91 -21.24 5.98
C ASP A 139 -1.71 -22.18 6.20
N ASP A 140 -0.56 -21.62 6.55
CA ASP A 140 0.71 -22.34 6.83
C ASP A 140 1.36 -23.07 5.62
N PHE A 141 1.08 -22.66 4.39
CA PHE A 141 1.72 -23.27 3.20
C PHE A 141 3.20 -22.86 3.06
N VAL A 142 4.12 -23.83 3.02
CA VAL A 142 5.56 -23.58 2.82
C VAL A 142 5.87 -23.35 1.35
N ILE A 143 6.37 -22.16 1.01
CA ILE A 143 6.77 -21.76 -0.34
C ILE A 143 8.18 -22.27 -0.68
N ALA A 144 9.10 -22.11 0.27
CA ALA A 144 10.51 -22.44 0.12
C ALA A 144 11.11 -22.72 1.50
N HIS A 145 12.13 -23.58 1.53
CA HIS A 145 12.88 -23.87 2.74
C HIS A 145 14.37 -24.01 2.43
N SER A 146 15.21 -23.65 3.39
CA SER A 146 16.64 -23.92 3.43
C SER A 146 16.98 -24.61 4.77
N GLY A 147 18.26 -24.82 5.04
CA GLY A 147 18.70 -25.33 6.35
C GLY A 147 18.35 -24.39 7.51
N GLU A 148 18.39 -23.08 7.27
CA GLU A 148 18.15 -22.04 8.28
C GLU A 148 16.77 -21.38 8.21
N TYR A 149 16.17 -21.25 7.02
CA TYR A 149 14.97 -20.42 6.84
C TYR A 149 13.80 -21.19 6.22
N ILE A 150 12.59 -20.78 6.58
CA ILE A 150 11.35 -21.20 5.93
C ILE A 150 10.59 -19.95 5.49
N LEU A 151 10.12 -19.93 4.24
CA LEU A 151 9.15 -18.96 3.77
C LEU A 151 7.78 -19.62 3.70
N LYS A 152 6.80 -19.07 4.42
CA LYS A 152 5.42 -19.57 4.44
C LYS A 152 4.39 -18.50 4.10
N ILE A 153 3.23 -18.91 3.60
CA ILE A 153 2.05 -18.06 3.44
C ILE A 153 1.20 -18.21 4.70
N MET A 154 0.91 -17.10 5.38
CA MET A 154 0.00 -17.07 6.52
C MET A 154 -1.42 -16.75 6.10
N LYS A 155 -1.59 -15.67 5.34
CA LYS A 155 -2.89 -15.20 4.85
C LYS A 155 -2.63 -14.42 3.58
N TYR A 156 -2.89 -15.02 2.42
CA TYR A 156 -2.55 -14.43 1.13
C TYR A 156 -2.89 -12.93 1.06
N PRO A 157 -1.93 -12.06 0.72
CA PRO A 157 -0.57 -12.33 0.23
C PRO A 157 0.55 -12.43 1.28
N ASN A 158 0.23 -12.38 2.56
CA ASN A 158 1.18 -12.20 3.64
C ASN A 158 2.10 -13.41 3.75
N CYS A 159 3.38 -13.18 3.47
CA CYS A 159 4.43 -14.17 3.59
C CYS A 159 5.23 -13.91 4.87
N ILE A 160 5.56 -14.96 5.61
CA ILE A 160 6.43 -14.88 6.78
C ILE A 160 7.71 -15.65 6.51
N ILE A 161 8.85 -14.98 6.77
CA ILE A 161 10.16 -15.61 6.86
C ILE A 161 10.37 -16.04 8.31
N LEU A 162 10.56 -17.33 8.49
CA LEU A 162 10.89 -17.96 9.75
C LEU A 162 12.36 -18.36 9.76
N LYS A 163 13.04 -18.19 10.90
CA LYS A 163 14.40 -18.67 11.13
C LYS A 163 14.40 -19.83 12.11
N LYS A 164 15.19 -20.87 11.83
CA LYS A 164 15.45 -21.98 12.73
C LYS A 164 16.36 -21.51 13.86
N THR A 165 15.82 -21.32 15.06
CA THR A 165 16.56 -20.88 16.25
C THR A 165 16.47 -21.87 17.41
N GLY A 166 15.61 -22.90 17.30
CA GLY A 166 15.29 -23.81 18.39
C GLY A 166 14.29 -23.23 19.40
N ARG A 167 13.82 -21.99 19.18
CA ARG A 167 12.81 -21.30 19.98
C ARG A 167 11.55 -21.07 19.13
N GLY A 168 10.42 -20.75 19.77
CA GLY A 168 9.14 -20.54 19.07
C GLY A 168 8.44 -21.84 18.64
N LYS A 169 7.38 -21.71 17.84
CA LYS A 169 6.54 -22.86 17.41
C LYS A 169 7.36 -23.76 16.49
N PHE A 170 7.49 -25.05 16.85
CA PHE A 170 8.29 -26.05 16.14
C PHE A 170 9.79 -25.71 16.00
N GLY A 171 10.34 -24.86 16.88
CA GLY A 171 11.75 -24.45 16.86
C GLY A 171 12.10 -23.36 15.84
N TYR A 172 11.08 -22.67 15.31
CA TYR A 172 11.20 -21.54 14.40
C TYR A 172 10.65 -20.24 15.00
N GLU A 173 11.36 -19.13 14.75
CA GLU A 173 10.95 -17.78 15.12
C GLU A 173 10.64 -16.93 13.90
N SER A 174 9.61 -16.09 13.98
CA SER A 174 9.27 -15.13 12.94
C SER A 174 10.27 -13.97 12.93
N ILE A 175 10.92 -13.75 11.80
CA ILE A 175 11.91 -12.66 11.65
C ILE A 175 11.43 -11.54 10.72
N LYS A 176 10.52 -11.83 9.77
CA LYS A 176 9.96 -10.81 8.88
C LYS A 176 8.62 -11.26 8.28
N GLU A 177 7.62 -10.39 8.30
CA GLU A 177 6.39 -10.52 7.52
C GLU A 177 6.43 -9.58 6.30
N ARG A 178 5.95 -10.04 5.15
CA ARG A 178 5.98 -9.33 3.87
C ARG A 178 4.76 -9.67 3.01
N ASP A 179 4.02 -8.63 2.64
CA ASP A 179 2.75 -8.76 1.90
C ASP A 179 2.92 -8.43 0.40
N GLY A 180 4.10 -7.89 0.05
CA GLY A 180 4.48 -7.37 -1.25
C GLY A 180 5.52 -8.20 -2.02
N LEU A 181 5.55 -9.53 -1.90
CA LEU A 181 6.48 -10.36 -2.67
C LEU A 181 5.90 -10.65 -4.06
N PHE A 182 6.72 -10.57 -5.12
CA PHE A 182 6.35 -10.97 -6.48
C PHE A 182 7.45 -11.81 -7.11
N ASP A 183 7.07 -12.86 -7.83
CA ASP A 183 7.97 -13.64 -8.68
C ASP A 183 7.68 -13.27 -10.14
N TYR A 184 8.71 -12.81 -10.81
CA TYR A 184 8.68 -12.39 -12.20
C TYR A 184 9.79 -13.11 -12.95
N ARG A 185 9.44 -13.69 -14.09
CA ARG A 185 10.37 -14.43 -14.94
C ARG A 185 10.52 -13.68 -16.23
N TYR A 186 11.76 -13.36 -16.54
CA TYR A 186 12.14 -12.73 -17.80
C TYR A 186 13.16 -13.63 -18.50
N PHE A 187 12.74 -14.23 -19.61
CA PHE A 187 13.46 -15.34 -20.23
C PHE A 187 13.79 -16.46 -19.21
N LEU A 188 15.07 -16.79 -19.03
CA LEU A 188 15.54 -17.82 -18.11
C LEU A 188 15.79 -17.29 -16.68
N GLN A 189 15.70 -15.97 -16.48
CA GLN A 189 16.02 -15.37 -15.20
C GLN A 189 14.77 -15.21 -14.31
N ARG A 190 14.92 -15.63 -13.06
CA ARG A 190 13.93 -15.42 -12.00
C ARG A 190 14.27 -14.16 -11.21
N GLN A 191 13.30 -13.26 -11.12
CA GLN A 191 13.36 -12.00 -10.39
C GLN A 191 12.36 -12.07 -9.23
N ILE A 192 12.85 -11.91 -8.01
CA ILE A 192 12.02 -11.76 -6.81
C ILE A 192 11.96 -10.28 -6.46
N LEU A 193 10.77 -9.69 -6.63
CA LEU A 193 10.52 -8.30 -6.33
C LEU A 193 9.91 -8.21 -4.93
N VAL A 194 10.51 -7.38 -4.07
CA VAL A 194 9.99 -7.09 -2.73
C VAL A 194 9.47 -5.67 -2.70
N LEU A 195 8.17 -5.54 -2.55
CA LEU A 195 7.44 -4.27 -2.48
C LEU A 195 7.31 -3.78 -1.04
N GLU A 196 7.56 -2.49 -0.87
CA GLU A 196 7.30 -1.74 0.35
C GLU A 196 6.59 -0.43 0.00
N SER A 197 5.57 -0.08 0.79
CA SER A 197 4.77 1.14 0.60
C SER A 197 4.88 2.05 1.83
N LYS A 198 5.21 3.33 1.61
CA LYS A 198 5.33 4.36 2.64
C LYS A 198 4.62 5.63 2.18
N VAL A 199 3.45 5.94 2.74
CA VAL A 199 2.73 7.19 2.40
C VAL A 199 3.42 8.43 2.96
N GLU A 200 4.18 8.27 4.05
CA GLU A 200 4.82 9.37 4.78
C GLU A 200 6.34 9.42 4.54
N LYS A 201 7.12 9.56 5.61
CA LYS A 201 8.57 9.57 5.58
C LYS A 201 9.09 8.18 5.27
N VAL A 202 9.99 8.09 4.31
CA VAL A 202 10.79 6.89 4.09
C VAL A 202 11.72 6.75 5.29
N ALA A 203 11.37 5.86 6.21
CA ALA A 203 12.18 5.50 7.37
C ALA A 203 12.57 4.02 7.26
N ILE A 204 13.49 3.73 6.36
CA ILE A 204 13.97 2.37 6.09
C ILE A 204 15.37 2.22 6.70
N ASN A 205 15.52 1.24 7.58
CA ASN A 205 16.83 0.79 8.03
C ASN A 205 17.35 -0.24 7.01
N VAL A 206 18.39 0.13 6.27
CA VAL A 206 18.91 -0.70 5.17
C VAL A 206 19.65 -1.92 5.70
N ASP A 207 20.34 -1.80 6.84
CA ASP A 207 21.06 -2.92 7.44
C ASP A 207 20.08 -3.97 7.96
N ASP A 208 18.97 -3.55 8.56
CA ASP A 208 17.86 -4.44 8.92
C ASP A 208 17.26 -5.12 7.68
N LEU A 209 17.07 -4.35 6.60
CA LEU A 209 16.52 -4.84 5.34
C LEU A 209 17.43 -5.91 4.71
N LEU A 210 18.74 -5.69 4.72
CA LEU A 210 19.71 -6.66 4.21
C LEU A 210 19.76 -7.91 5.09
N LYS A 211 19.89 -7.73 6.40
CA LYS A 211 20.07 -8.82 7.35
C LYS A 211 18.83 -9.71 7.51
N ASN A 212 17.66 -9.11 7.64
CA ASN A 212 16.43 -9.81 8.05
C ASN A 212 15.48 -10.10 6.88
N LEU A 213 15.73 -9.57 5.69
CA LEU A 213 14.95 -9.87 4.49
C LEU A 213 15.82 -10.44 3.38
N PHE A 214 16.78 -9.68 2.84
CA PHE A 214 17.45 -10.09 1.61
C PHE A 214 18.44 -11.25 1.80
N LYS A 215 19.16 -11.30 2.92
CA LYS A 215 20.02 -12.45 3.25
C LYS A 215 19.21 -13.75 3.35
N PRO A 216 18.12 -13.84 4.15
CA PRO A 216 17.25 -15.01 4.15
C PRO A 216 16.69 -15.36 2.76
N LEU A 217 16.26 -14.35 1.98
CA LEU A 217 15.71 -14.58 0.65
C LEU A 217 16.75 -15.14 -0.33
N ARG A 218 18.03 -14.73 -0.24
CA ARG A 218 19.12 -15.31 -1.03
C ARG A 218 19.32 -16.79 -0.74
N GLU A 219 19.21 -17.20 0.53
CA GLU A 219 19.30 -18.61 0.89
C GLU A 219 18.09 -19.42 0.40
N LEU A 220 16.91 -18.83 0.45
CA LEU A 220 15.67 -19.46 -0.05
C LEU A 220 15.60 -19.52 -1.58
N PHE A 221 16.22 -18.56 -2.28
CA PHE A 221 16.21 -18.44 -3.74
C PHE A 221 17.60 -18.10 -4.29
N PRO A 222 18.57 -19.02 -4.24
CA PRO A 222 19.99 -18.75 -4.53
C PRO A 222 20.27 -18.33 -5.98
N HIS A 223 19.41 -18.72 -6.92
CA HIS A 223 19.55 -18.38 -8.34
C HIS A 223 18.65 -17.23 -8.79
N ALA A 224 17.92 -16.61 -7.86
CA ALA A 224 17.09 -15.47 -8.18
C ALA A 224 17.87 -14.16 -8.07
N ARG A 225 17.49 -13.20 -8.92
CA ARG A 225 17.84 -11.80 -8.71
C ARG A 225 16.77 -11.13 -7.85
N PHE A 226 17.19 -10.12 -7.09
CA PHE A 226 16.31 -9.43 -6.17
C PHE A 226 16.14 -7.98 -6.59
N THR A 227 14.91 -7.49 -6.54
CA THR A 227 14.59 -6.08 -6.79
C THR A 227 13.72 -5.53 -5.67
N TYR A 228 14.13 -4.42 -5.07
CA TYR A 228 13.35 -3.73 -4.06
C TYR A 228 12.49 -2.64 -4.71
N LEU A 229 11.17 -2.72 -4.54
CA LEU A 229 10.21 -1.74 -5.05
C LEU A 229 9.75 -0.85 -3.89
N LEU A 230 10.07 0.43 -3.93
CA LEU A 230 9.63 1.39 -2.94
C LEU A 230 8.56 2.31 -3.51
N PHE A 231 7.32 2.15 -3.07
CA PHE A 231 6.23 3.10 -3.32
C PHE A 231 6.20 4.15 -2.21
N THR A 232 6.27 5.42 -2.58
CA THR A 232 6.16 6.52 -1.62
C THR A 232 5.68 7.81 -2.28
N ASP A 233 5.34 8.83 -1.50
CA ASP A 233 5.05 10.16 -2.05
C ASP A 233 6.21 10.72 -2.89
N LYS A 234 5.90 11.43 -3.98
CA LYS A 234 6.89 12.04 -4.88
C LYS A 234 7.85 12.95 -4.13
N ASN A 235 7.38 13.66 -3.09
CA ASN A 235 8.19 14.58 -2.32
C ASN A 235 9.13 13.85 -1.35
N SER A 236 8.89 12.57 -1.05
CA SER A 236 9.83 11.76 -0.27
C SER A 236 11.01 11.27 -1.11
N ILE A 237 10.86 11.19 -2.43
CA ILE A 237 11.92 10.75 -3.35
C ILE A 237 12.68 11.96 -3.93
N TYR A 238 11.98 12.99 -4.40
CA TYR A 238 12.55 14.03 -5.24
C TYR A 238 12.68 15.39 -4.52
N GLN A 239 13.71 16.16 -4.85
CA GLN A 239 13.95 17.49 -4.26
C GLN A 239 13.05 18.59 -4.84
N ARG A 240 12.69 18.52 -6.13
CA ARG A 240 11.88 19.57 -6.82
C ARG A 240 10.71 18.95 -7.60
N LYS A 241 9.51 19.55 -7.46
CA LYS A 241 8.26 19.06 -8.10
C LYS A 241 8.09 19.47 -9.57
N ASN A 242 8.74 20.57 -10.01
CA ASN A 242 8.36 21.28 -11.24
C ASN A 242 9.25 21.02 -12.47
N PHE A 243 10.25 20.14 -12.40
CA PHE A 243 11.06 19.79 -13.58
C PHE A 243 10.60 18.46 -14.18
N SER A 244 9.71 18.53 -15.16
CA SER A 244 9.24 17.38 -15.96
C SER A 244 10.36 16.67 -16.74
N ARG A 245 11.53 17.32 -16.91
CA ARG A 245 12.69 16.76 -17.65
C ARG A 245 13.84 16.25 -16.78
N ARG A 246 13.96 16.64 -15.51
CA ARG A 246 15.12 16.30 -14.64
C ARG A 246 14.69 16.24 -13.16
N ARG A 247 14.69 15.05 -12.55
CA ARG A 247 14.26 14.87 -11.16
C ARG A 247 15.43 14.48 -10.27
N GLN A 248 15.85 15.36 -9.37
CA GLN A 248 16.93 15.08 -8.42
C GLN A 248 16.42 14.22 -7.25
N ILE A 249 17.04 13.06 -7.00
CA ILE A 249 16.75 12.22 -5.83
C ILE A 249 17.30 12.87 -4.55
N LYS A 250 16.54 12.80 -3.46
CA LYS A 250 16.97 13.19 -2.11
C LYS A 250 18.09 12.27 -1.59
N TYR A 251 18.93 12.80 -0.70
CA TYR A 251 20.06 12.06 -0.13
C TYR A 251 19.66 10.72 0.51
N PHE A 252 18.57 10.70 1.28
CA PHE A 252 18.17 9.48 2.01
C PHE A 252 17.74 8.32 1.09
N PRO A 253 16.81 8.50 0.13
CA PRO A 253 16.53 7.48 -0.90
C PRO A 253 17.78 7.05 -1.70
N MET A 254 18.66 7.99 -2.05
CA MET A 254 19.93 7.70 -2.74
C MET A 254 20.83 6.78 -1.90
N ARG A 255 20.94 7.04 -0.60
CA ARG A 255 21.72 6.21 0.32
C ARG A 255 21.19 4.78 0.35
N ILE A 256 19.87 4.59 0.40
CA ILE A 256 19.24 3.27 0.34
C ILE A 256 19.60 2.57 -0.97
N TYR A 257 19.40 3.26 -2.10
CA TYR A 257 19.73 2.73 -3.43
C TYR A 257 21.17 2.23 -3.48
N ARG A 258 22.15 3.05 -3.08
CA ARG A 258 23.58 2.69 -3.14
C ARG A 258 23.92 1.48 -2.27
N HIS A 259 23.34 1.38 -1.07
CA HIS A 259 23.60 0.26 -0.17
C HIS A 259 23.03 -1.05 -0.74
N LEU A 260 21.81 -1.03 -1.27
CA LEU A 260 21.21 -2.19 -1.91
C LEU A 260 21.96 -2.57 -3.20
N TYR A 261 22.37 -1.59 -3.98
CA TYR A 261 23.12 -1.80 -5.21
C TYR A 261 24.48 -2.47 -4.97
N ASN A 262 25.22 -2.04 -3.95
CA ASN A 262 26.50 -2.65 -3.57
C ASN A 262 26.34 -4.13 -3.17
N GLU A 263 25.14 -4.50 -2.71
CA GLU A 263 24.77 -5.87 -2.40
C GLU A 263 24.25 -6.63 -3.64
N GLY A 264 24.14 -6.02 -4.82
CA GLY A 264 23.58 -6.66 -6.02
C GLY A 264 22.04 -6.75 -6.01
N ILE A 265 21.37 -5.86 -5.28
CA ILE A 265 19.91 -5.74 -5.25
C ILE A 265 19.51 -4.49 -6.03
N SER A 266 18.77 -4.67 -7.13
CA SER A 266 18.22 -3.55 -7.88
C SER A 266 17.14 -2.84 -7.06
N MET A 267 16.95 -1.53 -7.25
CA MET A 267 15.92 -0.78 -6.55
C MET A 267 15.14 0.11 -7.50
N LEU A 268 13.81 0.04 -7.44
CA LEU A 268 12.89 0.88 -8.19
C LEU A 268 12.09 1.77 -7.25
N PHE A 269 11.99 3.05 -7.60
CA PHE A 269 11.13 4.00 -6.92
C PHE A 269 9.84 4.19 -7.72
N PHE A 270 8.72 4.05 -7.03
CA PHE A 270 7.40 4.34 -7.57
C PHE A 270 6.71 5.37 -6.70
N SER A 271 5.82 6.14 -7.32
CA SER A 271 5.09 7.20 -6.63
C SER A 271 3.61 6.97 -6.69
N PHE A 272 2.92 7.24 -5.58
CA PHE A 272 1.47 7.35 -5.62
C PHE A 272 1.05 8.55 -6.47
N ASN A 273 -0.07 8.39 -7.18
CA ASN A 273 -0.75 9.52 -7.81
C ASN A 273 -1.68 10.21 -6.81
N GLU A 274 -2.09 9.48 -5.79
CA GLU A 274 -2.94 9.89 -4.69
C GLU A 274 -2.17 10.81 -3.74
N SER A 275 -2.82 11.90 -3.33
CA SER A 275 -2.34 12.82 -2.31
C SER A 275 -2.54 12.24 -0.90
N ARG A 276 -1.96 12.88 0.12
CA ARG A 276 -2.22 12.47 1.51
C ARG A 276 -3.70 12.57 1.87
N ASP A 277 -4.37 13.63 1.42
CA ASP A 277 -5.79 13.86 1.68
C ASP A 277 -6.67 12.78 1.03
N ASP A 278 -6.24 12.21 -0.11
CA ASP A 278 -6.90 11.05 -0.70
C ASP A 278 -6.83 9.82 0.21
N PHE A 279 -5.67 9.56 0.80
CA PHE A 279 -5.51 8.45 1.75
C PHE A 279 -6.37 8.63 3.01
N GLU A 280 -6.42 9.84 3.56
CA GLU A 280 -7.29 10.13 4.71
C GLU A 280 -8.77 9.96 4.35
N ARG A 281 -9.21 10.46 3.19
CA ARG A 281 -10.59 10.25 2.71
C ARG A 281 -10.95 8.78 2.56
N MET A 282 -10.04 7.97 2.02
CA MET A 282 -10.23 6.52 1.91
C MET A 282 -10.32 5.87 3.30
N LYS A 283 -9.45 6.27 4.24
CA LYS A 283 -9.45 5.79 5.63
C LYS A 283 -10.78 6.10 6.33
N ASP A 284 -11.22 7.35 6.29
CA ASP A 284 -12.43 7.81 6.97
C ASP A 284 -13.69 7.14 6.40
N HIS A 285 -13.73 6.92 5.09
CA HIS A 285 -14.80 6.16 4.46
C HIS A 285 -14.85 4.73 4.98
N LEU A 286 -13.71 4.03 5.03
CA LEU A 286 -13.67 2.66 5.57
C LEU A 286 -14.08 2.61 7.04
N ILE A 287 -13.65 3.56 7.88
CA ILE A 287 -14.08 3.63 9.29
C ILE A 287 -15.60 3.83 9.38
N THR A 288 -16.15 4.74 8.58
CA THR A 288 -17.59 5.01 8.54
C THR A 288 -18.38 3.76 8.16
N GLN A 289 -17.98 3.09 7.07
CA GLN A 289 -18.64 1.88 6.60
C GLN A 289 -18.51 0.73 7.61
N TYR A 290 -17.38 0.63 8.32
CA TYR A 290 -17.18 -0.39 9.35
C TYR A 290 -18.15 -0.21 10.51
N ARG A 291 -18.31 1.03 10.99
CA ARG A 291 -19.26 1.37 12.05
C ARG A 291 -20.69 1.05 11.64
N VAL A 292 -21.08 1.39 10.41
CA VAL A 292 -22.41 1.08 9.86
C VAL A 292 -22.64 -0.44 9.81
N LEU A 293 -21.70 -1.21 9.27
CA LEU A 293 -21.82 -2.68 9.15
C LEU A 293 -21.91 -3.38 10.51
N HIS A 294 -21.18 -2.90 11.51
CA HIS A 294 -21.20 -3.44 12.87
C HIS A 294 -22.30 -2.85 13.75
N LYS A 295 -23.17 -1.98 13.20
CA LYS A 295 -24.19 -1.24 13.95
C LYS A 295 -23.61 -0.54 15.18
N MET A 296 -22.35 -0.09 15.10
CA MET A 296 -21.73 0.65 16.17
C MET A 296 -22.45 1.99 16.28
N GLY A 297 -23.14 2.19 17.41
CA GLY A 297 -23.86 3.43 17.67
C GLY A 297 -22.90 4.62 17.59
N VAL A 298 -23.40 5.74 17.05
CA VAL A 298 -22.69 7.01 17.19
C VAL A 298 -22.83 7.43 18.65
N ALA A 299 -21.72 7.46 19.39
CA ALA A 299 -21.71 8.02 20.73
C ALA A 299 -21.78 9.55 20.60
N LEU A 300 -22.98 10.09 20.80
CA LEU A 300 -23.20 11.54 20.83
C LEU A 300 -22.84 12.02 22.23
N HIS A 301 -21.91 12.97 22.34
CA HIS A 301 -21.53 13.56 23.62
C HIS A 301 -22.22 14.91 23.77
N GLY A 302 -23.06 15.02 24.80
CA GLY A 302 -23.87 16.19 25.11
C GLY A 302 -25.35 15.84 25.29
N LYS A 303 -26.18 16.88 25.52
CA LYS A 303 -27.62 16.67 25.66
C LYS A 303 -28.15 16.15 24.33
N THR A 304 -28.94 15.08 24.37
CA THR A 304 -29.65 14.58 23.20
C THR A 304 -31.15 14.62 23.49
N VAL A 305 -31.92 15.11 22.52
CA VAL A 305 -33.39 15.06 22.57
C VAL A 305 -33.80 14.11 21.46
N ILE A 306 -34.32 12.95 21.84
CA ILE A 306 -34.78 11.92 20.92
C ILE A 306 -36.29 11.77 21.14
N THR A 307 -37.05 12.07 20.10
CA THR A 307 -38.49 11.83 20.05
C THR A 307 -38.83 11.12 18.74
N ASP A 308 -40.08 10.68 18.62
CA ASP A 308 -40.59 9.97 17.45
C ASP A 308 -40.52 10.82 16.16
N LYS A 309 -40.38 12.14 16.31
CA LYS A 309 -40.44 13.13 15.23
C LYS A 309 -39.13 13.89 15.02
N GLU A 310 -38.31 14.02 16.06
CA GLU A 310 -37.07 14.80 15.99
C GLU A 310 -35.93 14.15 16.77
N LEU A 311 -34.73 14.26 16.21
CA LEU A 311 -33.47 13.93 16.87
C LEU A 311 -32.61 15.20 16.88
N ILE A 312 -32.28 15.67 18.08
CA ILE A 312 -31.47 16.87 18.28
C ILE A 312 -30.24 16.50 19.11
N VAL A 313 -29.07 16.85 18.60
CA VAL A 313 -27.78 16.69 19.25
C VAL A 313 -27.26 18.06 19.67
N PHE A 314 -26.91 18.22 20.93
CA PHE A 314 -26.25 19.41 21.45
C PHE A 314 -24.80 19.07 21.76
N ASP A 315 -23.84 19.83 21.22
CA ASP A 315 -22.40 19.66 21.49
C ASP A 315 -21.94 20.77 22.44
N GLY A 316 -21.77 20.45 23.73
CA GLY A 316 -21.15 21.33 24.72
C GLY A 316 -21.85 22.66 25.07
N GLY A 317 -23.07 22.93 24.57
CA GLY A 317 -23.81 24.18 24.83
C GLY A 317 -25.32 24.11 24.55
N GLU A 318 -26.02 25.25 24.66
CA GLU A 318 -27.48 25.34 24.43
C GLU A 318 -27.88 25.31 22.95
N THR A 319 -26.93 25.44 22.03
CA THR A 319 -27.22 25.44 20.60
C THR A 319 -27.09 24.02 20.05
N PRO A 320 -28.08 23.52 19.30
CA PRO A 320 -27.96 22.22 18.67
C PRO A 320 -26.80 22.22 17.66
N HIS A 321 -26.08 21.11 17.62
CA HIS A 321 -25.06 20.76 16.64
C HIS A 321 -25.68 20.08 15.42
N LEU A 322 -26.70 19.24 15.64
CA LEU A 322 -27.43 18.54 14.59
C LEU A 322 -28.92 18.49 14.95
N LYS A 323 -29.79 18.79 13.99
CA LYS A 323 -31.24 18.56 14.11
C LYS A 323 -31.74 17.78 12.91
N LEU A 324 -32.22 16.56 13.17
CA LEU A 324 -32.91 15.72 12.20
C LEU A 324 -34.41 15.73 12.53
N VAL A 325 -35.25 15.84 11.50
CA VAL A 325 -36.71 15.71 11.61
C VAL A 325 -37.16 14.56 10.74
N LYS A 326 -38.01 13.69 11.29
CA LYS A 326 -38.58 12.57 10.55
C LYS A 326 -39.61 13.10 9.56
N ASP A 327 -39.41 12.80 8.29
CA ASP A 327 -40.35 13.12 7.24
C ASP A 327 -41.60 12.23 7.38
N ASN A 328 -42.77 12.85 7.51
CA ASN A 328 -44.04 12.14 7.71
C ASN A 328 -44.45 11.28 6.51
N SER A 329 -43.93 11.59 5.31
CA SER A 329 -44.30 10.88 4.07
C SER A 329 -43.40 9.67 3.79
N THR A 330 -42.10 9.80 4.03
CA THR A 330 -41.10 8.77 3.72
C THR A 330 -40.66 7.98 4.96
N GLY A 331 -40.92 8.51 6.16
CA GLY A 331 -40.42 7.94 7.42
C GLY A 331 -38.92 8.10 7.64
N LEU A 332 -38.21 8.74 6.71
CA LEU A 332 -36.76 8.95 6.74
C LEU A 332 -36.40 10.21 7.54
N TRP A 333 -35.17 10.26 8.04
CA TRP A 333 -34.64 11.41 8.76
C TRP A 333 -34.10 12.45 7.78
N ARG A 334 -34.55 13.70 7.90
CA ARG A 334 -34.06 14.84 7.12
C ARG A 334 -33.33 15.82 8.03
N GLU A 335 -32.12 16.20 7.65
CA GLU A 335 -31.37 17.24 8.35
C GLU A 335 -31.99 18.63 8.12
N VAL A 336 -32.17 19.38 9.21
CA VAL A 336 -32.67 20.75 9.20
C VAL A 336 -31.50 21.71 9.43
N LYS A 337 -31.28 22.63 8.48
CA LYS A 337 -30.26 23.67 8.63
C LYS A 337 -30.53 24.49 9.89
N LEU A 338 -29.54 24.52 10.78
CA LEU A 338 -29.59 25.27 12.01
C LEU A 338 -29.21 26.72 11.75
N THR A 339 -30.14 27.64 11.97
CA THR A 339 -29.85 29.09 11.94
C THR A 339 -29.31 29.51 13.29
N HIS A 340 -28.01 29.73 13.38
CA HIS A 340 -27.41 30.36 14.57
C HIS A 340 -27.96 31.80 14.70
N LYS A 341 -28.51 32.14 15.87
CA LYS A 341 -28.74 33.55 16.21
C LYS A 341 -27.38 34.24 16.20
N LYS A 342 -27.14 35.12 15.22
CA LYS A 342 -26.02 36.06 15.30
C LYS A 342 -26.22 36.85 16.59
N ASN A 343 -25.26 36.79 17.50
CA ASN A 343 -25.24 37.67 18.67
C ASN A 343 -25.40 39.11 18.18
N ARG A 344 -26.50 39.76 18.57
CA ARG A 344 -26.56 41.22 18.59
C ARG A 344 -25.46 41.65 19.56
N LYS A 345 -24.59 42.54 19.07
CA LYS A 345 -23.46 43.13 19.79
C LYS A 345 -23.83 43.57 21.20
#